data_AF-A0A5Q0QAJ6-F1
#
_entry.id   AF-A0A5Q0QAJ6-F1
#
_cell.length_a   1.000
_cell.length_b   1.000
_cell.length_c   1.000
_cell.angle_alpha   90.00
_cell.angle_beta   90.00
_cell.angle_gamma   90.00
#
_symmetry.space_group_name_H-M   'P 1'
#
loop_
_entity.id
_entity.type
_entity.pdbx_description
1 polymer ?
#
loop_
_entity_poly.entity_id
_entity_poly.type
_entity_poly.pdbx_seq_one_letter_code
_entity_poly.pdbx_strand_id
1 'polypeptide(L)' 'MNLFAVEKMCKIINTSSSSFYKWISRPKSNRDKRTEELSILVKQEHQDSDQIYGSPRITLELNKKNHKISRLMSPD' A
#
# COMPACT_ATOMS: atom_id res chain seq x y z
N MET A 1 12.86 20.64 -4.88
CA MET A 1 13.91 19.76 -4.31
C MET A 1 15.26 20.38 -4.61
N ASN A 2 16.10 20.64 -3.60
CA ASN A 2 17.45 21.18 -3.81
C ASN A 2 18.42 20.02 -4.12
N LEU A 3 18.95 19.98 -5.36
CA LEU A 3 19.84 18.91 -5.84
C LEU A 3 21.06 18.70 -4.93
N PHE A 4 21.65 19.79 -4.44
CA PHE A 4 22.81 19.75 -3.54
C PHE A 4 22.50 19.09 -2.19
N ALA A 5 21.27 19.29 -1.67
CA ALA A 5 20.83 18.63 -0.45
C ALA A 5 20.63 17.13 -0.65
N VAL A 6 20.07 16.72 -1.80
CA VAL A 6 19.85 15.31 -2.16
C VAL A 6 21.18 14.58 -2.31
N GLU A 7 22.15 15.15 -3.02
CA GLU A 7 23.48 14.56 -3.19
C GLU A 7 24.21 14.39 -1.85
N LYS A 8 24.12 15.38 -0.96
CA LYS A 8 24.72 15.31 0.38
C LYS A 8 24.09 14.20 1.21
N MET A 9 22.76 14.09 1.20
CA MET A 9 22.06 13.00 1.88
C MET A 9 22.45 11.65 1.30
N CYS A 10 22.47 11.51 -0.03
CA CYS A 10 22.84 10.26 -0.70
C CYS A 10 24.26 9.81 -0.33
N LYS A 11 25.22 10.75 -0.21
CA LYS A 11 26.56 10.46 0.29
C LYS A 11 26.56 9.98 1.75
N ILE A 12 25.76 10.60 2.63
CA ILE A 12 25.65 10.21 4.04
C ILE A 12 25.11 8.78 4.19
N ILE A 13 24.08 8.41 3.42
CA ILE A 13 23.47 7.07 3.46
C ILE A 13 24.10 6.07 2.47
N ASN A 14 25.26 6.43 1.90
CA ASN A 14 26.02 5.62 0.94
C ASN A 14 25.18 5.05 -0.23
N THR A 15 24.32 5.89 -0.84
CA THR A 15 23.54 5.56 -2.03
C THR A 15 23.84 6.53 -3.17
N SER A 16 23.43 6.18 -4.39
CA SER A 16 23.56 7.09 -5.54
C SER A 16 22.35 8.02 -5.66
N SER A 17 22.58 9.27 -6.11
CA SER A 17 21.50 10.19 -6.44
C SER A 17 20.57 9.62 -7.53
N SER A 18 21.12 8.84 -8.46
CA SER A 18 20.34 8.16 -9.49
C SER A 18 19.36 7.14 -8.90
N SER A 19 19.74 6.44 -7.82
CA SER A 19 18.87 5.51 -7.10
C SER A 19 17.73 6.23 -6.40
N PHE A 20 18.01 7.40 -5.82
CA PHE A 20 17.01 8.26 -5.19
C PHE A 20 15.98 8.76 -6.21
N TYR A 21 16.42 9.35 -7.32
CA TYR A 21 15.50 9.83 -8.34
C TYR A 21 14.73 8.69 -9.00
N LYS A 22 15.39 7.55 -9.24
CA LYS A 22 14.72 6.32 -9.68
C LYS A 22 13.64 5.89 -8.72
N TRP A 23 13.85 5.99 -7.39
CA TRP A 23 12.87 5.60 -6.37
C TRP A 23 11.65 6.54 -6.37
N ILE A 24 11.88 7.85 -6.45
CA ILE A 24 10.79 8.85 -6.50
C ILE A 24 9.95 8.74 -7.77
N SER A 25 10.58 8.47 -8.90
CA SER A 25 9.87 8.37 -10.19
C SER A 25 9.28 6.99 -10.45
N ARG A 26 9.42 6.01 -9.53
CA ARG A 26 8.89 4.66 -9.77
C ARG A 26 7.37 4.73 -9.90
N PRO A 27 6.79 4.18 -10.98
CA PRO A 27 5.36 3.97 -11.03
C PRO A 27 4.95 2.96 -9.96
N LYS A 28 3.68 3.02 -9.53
CA LYS A 28 3.10 2.03 -8.60
C LYS A 28 3.36 0.61 -9.11
N SER A 29 3.91 -0.24 -8.24
CA SER A 29 4.11 -1.64 -8.57
C SER A 29 2.76 -2.36 -8.68
N ASN A 30 2.72 -3.54 -9.30
CA ASN A 30 1.51 -4.35 -9.33
C ASN A 30 1.01 -4.69 -7.92
N ARG A 31 1.92 -4.83 -6.96
CA ARG A 31 1.58 -5.06 -5.56
C ARG A 31 0.91 -3.83 -4.93
N ASP A 32 1.37 -2.63 -5.25
CA ASP A 32 0.78 -1.39 -4.73
C ASP A 32 -0.62 -1.17 -5.32
N LYS A 33 -0.77 -1.38 -6.63
CA LYS A 33 -2.08 -1.34 -7.30
C LYS A 33 -3.06 -2.33 -6.69
N ARG A 34 -2.63 -3.59 -6.52
CA ARG A 34 -3.42 -4.64 -5.84
C ARG A 34 -3.81 -4.23 -4.42
N THR A 35 -2.91 -3.58 -3.68
CA THR A 35 -3.18 -3.12 -2.31
C THR A 35 -4.22 -1.99 -2.29
N GLU A 36 -4.16 -1.07 -3.24
CA GLU A 36 -5.13 0.01 -3.42
C GLU A 36 -6.51 -0.53 -3.78
N GLU A 37 -6.59 -1.46 -4.74
CA GLU A 37 -7.83 -2.18 -5.08
C GLU A 37 -8.43 -2.88 -3.86
N LEU A 38 -7.61 -3.61 -3.09
CA LEU A 38 -8.05 -4.29 -1.88
C LEU A 38 -8.50 -3.31 -0.79
N SER A 39 -7.84 -2.16 -0.64
CA SER A 39 -8.24 -1.14 0.33
C SER A 39 -9.65 -0.62 0.04
N ILE A 40 -10.00 -0.42 -1.22
CA ILE A 40 -11.35 -0.02 -1.64
C ILE A 40 -12.36 -1.09 -1.24
N LEU A 41 -12.08 -2.36 -1.54
CA LEU A 41 -12.95 -3.49 -1.21
C LEU A 41 -13.14 -3.67 0.30
N VAL A 42 -12.08 -3.53 1.08
CA VAL A 42 -12.13 -3.59 2.56
C VAL A 42 -13.02 -2.48 3.12
N LYS A 43 -12.86 -1.25 2.61
CA LYS A 43 -13.69 -0.11 3.03
C LYS A 43 -15.16 -0.35 2.68
N GLN A 44 -15.43 -0.86 1.48
CA GLN A 44 -16.78 -1.18 1.05
C GLN A 44 -17.40 -2.26 1.92
N GLU A 45 -16.72 -3.38 2.17
CA GLU A 45 -17.22 -4.46 3.02
C GLU A 45 -17.49 -3.98 4.45
N HIS A 46 -16.61 -3.12 4.98
CA HIS A 46 -16.80 -2.54 6.30
C HIS A 46 -18.07 -1.68 6.36
N GLN A 47 -18.30 -0.83 5.36
CA GLN A 47 -19.52 -0.02 5.26
C GLN A 47 -20.77 -0.89 5.06
N ASP A 48 -20.71 -1.90 4.19
CA ASP A 48 -21.80 -2.85 3.92
C ASP A 48 -22.18 -3.67 5.17
N SER A 49 -21.24 -3.83 6.10
CA SER A 49 -21.46 -4.50 7.40
C SER A 49 -21.95 -3.56 8.51
N ASP A 50 -22.38 -2.35 8.19
CA ASP A 50 -22.71 -1.28 9.15
C ASP A 50 -21.55 -0.99 10.13
N GLN A 51 -20.32 -1.19 9.68
CA GLN A 51 -19.08 -1.01 10.46
C GLN A 51 -18.99 -1.95 11.68
N ILE A 52 -19.78 -3.03 11.70
CA ILE A 52 -19.79 -4.02 12.79
C ILE A 52 -18.66 -5.04 12.59
N TYR A 53 -18.29 -5.35 11.35
CA TYR A 53 -17.31 -6.39 11.08
C TYR A 53 -15.88 -5.86 11.22
N GLY A 54 -15.13 -6.43 12.15
CA GLY A 54 -13.69 -6.19 12.24
C GLY A 54 -12.89 -6.90 11.14
N SER A 55 -11.59 -6.59 11.10
CA SER A 55 -10.59 -7.12 10.15
C SER A 55 -10.69 -8.64 9.88
N PRO A 56 -10.88 -9.53 10.87
CA PRO A 56 -11.01 -10.96 10.61
C PRO A 56 -12.26 -11.33 9.81
N ARG A 57 -13.42 -10.72 10.10
CA ARG A 57 -14.68 -11.01 9.40
C ARG A 57 -14.66 -10.42 7.99
N ILE A 58 -14.16 -9.19 7.83
CA ILE A 58 -13.99 -8.58 6.50
C ILE A 58 -13.08 -9.45 5.63
N THR A 59 -11.95 -9.91 6.16
CA THR A 59 -11.02 -10.78 5.41
C THR A 59 -11.69 -12.09 4.98
N LEU A 60 -12.58 -12.64 5.82
CA LEU A 60 -13.34 -13.84 5.51
C LEU A 60 -14.38 -13.60 4.41
N GLU A 61 -15.12 -12.50 4.47
CA GLU A 61 -16.09 -12.12 3.43
C GLU A 61 -15.41 -11.83 2.09
N LEU A 62 -14.28 -11.13 2.08
CA LEU A 62 -13.52 -10.86 0.85
C LEU A 62 -12.96 -12.15 0.23
N ASN A 63 -12.47 -13.09 1.04
CA ASN A 63 -12.04 -14.40 0.54
C ASN A 63 -13.21 -15.22 -0.03
N LYS A 64 -14.41 -15.16 0.57
CA LYS A 64 -15.63 -15.77 0.00
C LYS A 64 -16.00 -15.16 -1.35
N LYS A 65 -15.80 -13.85 -1.52
CA LYS A 65 -15.97 -13.12 -2.79
C LYS A 65 -14.83 -13.38 -3.80
N ASN A 66 -14.00 -14.40 -3.59
CA ASN A 66 -12.82 -14.76 -4.40
C ASN A 66 -11.72 -13.69 -4.49
N HIS A 67 -11.74 -12.69 -3.62
CA HIS A 67 -10.60 -11.81 -3.44
C HIS A 67 -9.59 -12.55 -2.55
N LYS A 68 -8.63 -13.25 -3.15
CA LYS A 68 -7.54 -13.91 -2.40
C LYS A 68 -6.73 -12.86 -1.64
N ILE A 69 -6.86 -12.88 -0.32
CA ILE A 69 -6.12 -12.02 0.60
C ILE A 69 -5.43 -12.91 1.64
N SER A 70 -4.10 -12.84 1.70
CA SER A 70 -3.28 -13.65 2.62
C SER A 70 -2.97 -12.96 3.94
N ARG A 71 -3.21 -11.65 4.05
CA ARG A 71 -2.91 -10.83 5.22
C ARG A 71 -4.20 -10.22 5.77
N LEU A 72 -4.40 -10.29 7.07
CA LEU A 72 -5.48 -9.55 7.73
C LEU A 72 -5.33 -8.07 7.41
N MET A 73 -6.35 -7.50 6.78
CA MET A 73 -6.35 -6.11 6.33
C MET A 73 -7.41 -5.40 7.15
N SER A 74 -6.95 -4.57 8.10
CA SER A 74 -7.86 -3.78 8.92
C SER A 74 -8.35 -2.57 8.12
N PRO A 75 -9.66 -2.23 8.19
CA PRO A 75 -10.09 -0.90 7.80
C PRO A 75 -9.46 0.11 8.77
N ASP A 76 -8.76 1.10 8.23
CA ASP A 76 -8.21 2.24 8.98
C ASP A 76 -9.31 3.12 9.57
#